data_AF-A0A8R2A600-F1
#
_entry.id   AF-A0A8R2A600-F1
#
_cell.length_a   1.000
_cell.length_b   1.000
_cell.length_c   1.000
_cell.angle_alpha   90.00
_cell.angle_beta   90.00
_cell.angle_gamma   90.00
#
_symmetry.space_group_name_H-M   'P 1'
#
loop_
_entity.id
_entity.type
_entity.pdbx_description
1 polymer ?
#
loop_
_entity_poly.entity_id
_entity_poly.type
_entity_poly.pdbx_seq_one_letter_code
_entity_poly.pdbx_strand_id
1 'polypeptide(L)'
;MSQKSCNNNRRPNPAKVYEALHKKRAAECEAREQWAGVTQYFKTWENNSNKFTNWTSPQYYKKSSELQLEMRRREQRKLEEEQEELQKWRKKLRDRQLEDEEFKKGQMKKKPVPLSRPNSAGQKTPCEEMAMELKRKHDAVTDREIELRLHVRSKSCDPKQAKQYEMRERERSSESSWDDRMEEKKSADQKRRERSEHEQRLSEERSAADRLAEVEKHRTRQDRAAQLKEELIGSVAELKNRSDRCDELKRLESAYLSLQDQVEDEVRKYEQLERKKVQSLSRAKALRQYLTTLKQRSKEVVEFLREDRKLLDDLVLTVRRSNAAASVNLGSMVDTLRDMYDRYEEDESQRLYLMDFMFEEEARNMWRSQEERWRREHALRKTGMDDLYIAIRSQLEENIDKCLNEQRVLIGEREKLISIIEKGNDELKRLEAESAEFYEQHPDYYGSDDNNNDGVRSSDSTDYRQFEKTALKVMDREQKLMVEMARMNLLNDPKLTDYRRKKSVW
;
A
#
# COMPACT_ATOMS: atom_id res chain seq x y z
N MET A 1 -100.01 -8.18 11.46
CA MET A 1 -98.70 -8.00 12.11
C MET A 1 -97.60 -8.42 11.15
N SER A 2 -96.65 -7.53 10.88
CA SER A 2 -95.23 -7.77 10.53
C SER A 2 -94.76 -6.69 9.55
N GLN A 3 -93.86 -5.84 10.05
CA GLN A 3 -93.41 -4.60 9.43
C GLN A 3 -92.52 -4.86 8.22
N LYS A 4 -92.82 -4.17 7.11
CA LYS A 4 -91.95 -4.09 5.94
C LYS A 4 -90.73 -3.23 6.29
N SER A 5 -89.56 -3.87 6.31
CA SER A 5 -88.26 -3.21 6.46
C SER A 5 -87.94 -2.41 5.19
N CYS A 6 -88.01 -1.08 5.31
CA CYS A 6 -87.62 -0.15 4.27
C CYS A 6 -86.08 -0.17 4.12
N ASN A 7 -85.62 -0.82 3.04
CA ASN A 7 -84.20 -0.93 2.73
C ASN A 7 -83.67 0.42 2.20
N ASN A 8 -83.02 1.18 3.08
CA ASN A 8 -82.39 2.46 2.76
C ASN A 8 -81.18 2.27 1.85
N ASN A 9 -81.33 2.53 0.55
CA ASN A 9 -80.23 2.73 -0.39
C ASN A 9 -79.47 4.03 -0.06
N ARG A 10 -78.69 4.02 1.02
CA ARG A 10 -77.70 5.09 1.28
C ARG A 10 -76.52 4.87 0.35
N ARG A 11 -76.29 5.83 -0.55
CA ARG A 11 -75.06 5.91 -1.36
C ARG A 11 -73.86 5.76 -0.43
N PRO A 12 -72.89 4.88 -0.73
CA PRO A 12 -71.73 4.69 0.12
C PRO A 12 -70.97 6.02 0.23
N ASN A 13 -70.66 6.42 1.47
CA ASN A 13 -69.91 7.63 1.75
C ASN A 13 -68.60 7.61 0.92
N PRO A 14 -68.34 8.61 0.07
CA PRO A 14 -67.16 8.64 -0.79
C PRO A 14 -65.86 8.45 0.01
N ALA A 15 -65.78 8.96 1.25
CA ALA A 15 -64.63 8.75 2.13
C ALA A 15 -64.34 7.26 2.41
N LYS A 16 -65.39 6.44 2.61
CA LYS A 16 -65.25 4.99 2.83
C LYS A 16 -64.81 4.26 1.56
N VAL A 17 -65.24 4.75 0.38
CA VAL A 17 -64.83 4.22 -0.92
C VAL A 17 -63.36 4.52 -1.18
N TYR A 18 -62.90 5.75 -0.89
CA TYR A 18 -61.49 6.13 -0.99
C TYR A 18 -60.62 5.34 0.00
N GLU A 19 -61.05 5.18 1.24
CA GLU A 19 -60.32 4.41 2.25
C GLU A 19 -60.17 2.94 1.84
N ALA A 20 -61.22 2.32 1.31
CA ALA A 20 -61.17 0.94 0.79
C ALA A 20 -60.22 0.82 -0.42
N LEU A 21 -60.21 1.80 -1.32
CA LEU A 21 -59.27 1.87 -2.44
C LEU A 21 -57.81 2.01 -1.98
N HIS A 22 -57.55 2.81 -0.96
CA HIS A 22 -56.22 2.95 -0.36
C HIS A 22 -55.76 1.64 0.29
N LYS A 23 -56.63 0.97 1.05
CA LYS A 23 -56.35 -0.34 1.65
C LYS A 23 -56.05 -1.40 0.59
N LYS A 24 -56.80 -1.41 -0.52
CA LYS A 24 -56.54 -2.33 -1.65
C LYS A 24 -55.17 -2.06 -2.30
N ARG A 25 -54.80 -0.80 -2.52
CA ARG A 25 -53.49 -0.45 -3.07
C ARG A 25 -52.34 -0.82 -2.14
N ALA A 26 -52.51 -0.60 -0.83
CA ALA A 26 -51.50 -0.96 0.17
C ALA A 26 -51.26 -2.47 0.18
N ALA A 27 -52.33 -3.28 0.22
CA ALA A 27 -52.22 -4.74 0.16
C ALA A 27 -51.59 -5.24 -1.14
N GLU A 28 -51.87 -4.58 -2.27
CA GLU A 28 -51.24 -4.92 -3.56
C GLU A 28 -49.74 -4.58 -3.59
N CYS A 29 -49.32 -3.48 -2.96
CA CYS A 29 -47.90 -3.15 -2.80
C CYS A 29 -47.18 -4.15 -1.90
N GLU A 30 -47.75 -4.49 -0.74
CA GLU A 30 -47.18 -5.49 0.17
C GLU A 30 -47.03 -6.85 -0.50
N ALA A 31 -48.04 -7.27 -1.28
CA ALA A 31 -47.96 -8.50 -2.06
C ALA A 31 -46.81 -8.43 -3.08
N ARG A 32 -46.66 -7.32 -3.82
CA ARG A 32 -45.54 -7.14 -4.77
C ARG A 32 -44.18 -7.22 -4.09
N GLU A 33 -44.02 -6.62 -2.91
CA GLU A 33 -42.76 -6.66 -2.15
C GLU A 33 -42.43 -8.08 -1.68
N GLN A 34 -43.42 -8.82 -1.19
CA GLN A 34 -43.25 -10.24 -0.83
C GLN A 34 -42.82 -11.09 -2.05
N TRP A 35 -43.48 -10.91 -3.20
CA TRP A 35 -43.12 -11.60 -4.44
C TRP A 35 -41.72 -11.21 -4.95
N ALA A 36 -41.31 -9.95 -4.80
CA ALA A 36 -39.98 -9.49 -5.15
C ALA A 36 -38.90 -10.16 -4.28
N GLY A 37 -39.13 -10.27 -2.96
CA GLY A 37 -38.24 -10.97 -2.04
C GLY A 37 -38.08 -12.46 -2.39
N VAL A 38 -39.19 -13.14 -2.67
CA VAL A 38 -39.18 -14.55 -3.11
C VAL A 38 -38.41 -14.71 -4.44
N THR A 39 -38.63 -13.80 -5.39
CA THR A 39 -37.92 -13.83 -6.69
C THR A 39 -36.42 -13.60 -6.52
N GLN A 40 -36.01 -12.69 -5.65
CA GLN A 40 -34.59 -12.47 -5.34
C GLN A 40 -33.97 -13.70 -4.69
N TYR A 41 -34.66 -14.35 -3.76
CA TYR A 41 -34.19 -15.59 -3.15
C TYR A 41 -33.93 -16.70 -4.18
N PHE A 42 -34.86 -16.92 -5.13
CA PHE A 42 -34.64 -17.93 -6.16
C PHE A 42 -33.54 -17.55 -7.15
N LYS A 43 -33.36 -16.26 -7.47
CA LYS A 43 -32.24 -15.78 -8.30
C LYS A 43 -30.89 -16.00 -7.61
N THR A 44 -30.78 -15.71 -6.32
CA THR A 44 -29.52 -15.94 -5.57
C THR A 44 -29.24 -17.44 -5.45
N TRP A 45 -30.27 -18.25 -5.24
CA TRP A 45 -30.16 -19.70 -5.23
C TRP A 45 -29.74 -20.27 -6.59
N GLU A 46 -30.34 -19.81 -7.68
CA GLU A 46 -29.99 -20.20 -9.05
C GLU A 46 -28.53 -19.83 -9.38
N ASN A 47 -28.09 -18.63 -8.99
CA ASN A 47 -26.71 -18.21 -9.15
C ASN A 47 -25.73 -19.10 -8.35
N ASN A 48 -26.08 -19.45 -7.12
CA ASN A 48 -25.26 -20.35 -6.30
C ASN A 48 -25.25 -21.78 -6.86
N SER A 49 -26.39 -22.27 -7.32
CA SER A 49 -26.51 -23.56 -8.00
C SER A 49 -25.70 -23.59 -9.29
N ASN A 50 -25.70 -22.52 -10.08
CA ASN A 50 -24.89 -22.39 -11.29
C ASN A 50 -23.39 -22.35 -10.98
N LYS A 51 -22.97 -21.66 -9.91
CA LYS A 51 -21.57 -21.70 -9.45
C LYS A 51 -21.16 -23.09 -9.03
N PHE A 52 -22.01 -23.78 -8.25
CA PHE A 52 -21.76 -25.15 -7.83
C PHE A 52 -21.70 -26.11 -9.02
N THR A 53 -22.62 -25.98 -9.98
CA THR A 53 -22.65 -26.77 -11.22
C THR A 53 -21.41 -26.50 -12.07
N ASN A 54 -20.93 -25.26 -12.11
CA ASN A 54 -19.69 -24.91 -12.80
C ASN A 54 -18.46 -25.49 -12.11
N TRP A 55 -18.37 -25.45 -10.77
CA TRP A 55 -17.25 -26.02 -10.02
C TRP A 55 -17.21 -27.54 -10.07
N THR A 56 -18.38 -28.18 -10.13
CA THR A 56 -18.52 -29.63 -10.27
C THR A 56 -18.51 -30.08 -11.75
N SER A 57 -18.49 -29.13 -12.69
CA SER A 57 -18.45 -29.45 -14.12
C SER A 57 -17.09 -30.05 -14.47
N PRO A 58 -17.05 -31.16 -15.23
CA PRO A 58 -15.81 -31.73 -15.76
C PRO A 58 -14.95 -30.71 -16.54
N GLN A 59 -15.56 -29.68 -17.11
CA GLN A 59 -14.87 -28.61 -17.83
C GLN A 59 -14.03 -27.71 -16.91
N TYR A 60 -14.46 -27.50 -15.66
CA TYR A 60 -13.71 -26.69 -14.70
C TYR A 60 -12.40 -27.36 -14.32
N TYR A 61 -12.44 -28.68 -14.05
CA TYR A 61 -11.23 -29.46 -13.77
C TYR A 61 -10.29 -29.52 -14.98
N LYS A 62 -10.84 -29.60 -16.21
CA LYS A 62 -10.02 -29.48 -17.43
C LYS A 62 -9.32 -28.12 -17.53
N LYS A 63 -10.04 -27.02 -17.33
CA LYS A 63 -9.43 -25.66 -17.35
C LYS A 63 -8.40 -25.46 -16.25
N SER A 64 -8.64 -25.99 -15.05
CA SER A 64 -7.68 -25.94 -13.95
C SER A 64 -6.41 -26.74 -14.27
N SER A 65 -6.57 -27.92 -14.86
CA SER A 65 -5.44 -28.76 -15.31
C SER A 65 -4.66 -28.10 -16.46
N GLU A 66 -5.33 -27.45 -17.41
CA GLU A 66 -4.69 -26.69 -18.48
C GLU A 66 -3.89 -25.51 -17.93
N LEU A 67 -4.43 -24.79 -16.94
CA LEU A 67 -3.73 -23.68 -16.28
C LEU A 67 -2.45 -24.16 -15.56
N GLN A 68 -2.50 -25.32 -14.88
CA GLN A 68 -1.31 -25.92 -14.28
C GLN A 68 -0.27 -26.34 -15.33
N LEU A 69 -0.71 -26.82 -16.48
CA LEU A 69 0.18 -27.19 -17.58
C LEU A 69 0.86 -25.96 -18.19
N GLU A 70 0.11 -24.86 -18.34
CA GLU A 70 0.60 -23.55 -18.80
C GLU A 70 1.66 -22.98 -17.84
N MET A 71 1.44 -23.10 -16.53
CA MET A 71 2.40 -22.68 -15.50
C MET A 71 3.72 -23.45 -15.60
N ARG A 72 3.67 -24.78 -15.73
CA ARG A 72 4.89 -25.59 -15.93
C ARG A 72 5.62 -25.23 -17.22
N ARG A 73 4.90 -24.95 -18.31
CA ARG A 73 5.53 -24.51 -19.57
C ARG A 73 6.25 -23.17 -19.41
N ARG A 74 5.72 -22.23 -18.61
CA ARG A 74 6.38 -20.96 -18.32
C ARG A 74 7.63 -21.15 -17.48
N GLU A 75 7.59 -22.01 -16.47
CA GLU A 75 8.75 -22.36 -15.65
C GLU A 75 9.84 -23.02 -16.50
N GLN A 76 9.45 -23.91 -17.41
CA GLN A 76 10.40 -24.56 -18.33
C GLN A 76 11.08 -23.58 -19.28
N ARG A 77 10.35 -22.58 -19.81
CA ARG A 77 10.95 -21.51 -20.63
C ARG A 77 11.95 -20.66 -19.85
N LYS A 78 11.64 -20.31 -18.59
CA LYS A 78 12.58 -19.59 -17.73
C LYS A 78 13.87 -20.39 -17.51
N LEU A 79 13.73 -21.70 -17.32
CA LEU A 79 14.88 -22.59 -17.14
C LEU A 79 15.74 -22.68 -18.41
N GLU A 80 15.11 -22.69 -19.59
CA GLU A 80 15.81 -22.63 -20.89
C GLU A 80 16.55 -21.29 -21.07
N GLU A 81 15.92 -20.16 -20.74
CA GLU A 81 16.55 -18.83 -20.78
C GLU A 81 17.76 -18.74 -19.83
N GLU A 82 17.66 -19.28 -18.61
CA GLU A 82 18.77 -19.36 -17.66
C GLU A 82 19.92 -20.23 -18.19
N GLN A 83 19.61 -21.34 -18.86
CA GLN A 83 20.62 -22.19 -19.50
C GLN A 83 21.31 -21.49 -20.66
N GLU A 84 20.59 -20.72 -21.48
CA GLU A 84 21.17 -19.92 -22.55
C GLU A 84 22.10 -18.82 -22.01
N GLU A 85 21.72 -18.12 -20.95
CA GLU A 85 22.57 -17.13 -20.27
C GLU A 85 23.83 -17.79 -19.70
N LEU A 86 23.69 -18.95 -19.04
CA LEU A 86 24.85 -19.73 -18.56
C LEU A 86 25.78 -20.13 -19.71
N GLN A 87 25.24 -20.50 -20.88
CA GLN A 87 26.06 -20.79 -22.06
C GLN A 87 26.79 -19.55 -22.59
N LYS A 88 26.14 -18.38 -22.61
CA LYS A 88 26.77 -17.10 -22.97
C LYS A 88 27.90 -16.75 -21.99
N TRP A 89 27.69 -16.93 -20.69
CA TRP A 89 28.70 -16.73 -19.66
C TRP A 89 29.90 -17.67 -19.83
N ARG A 90 29.65 -18.96 -20.06
CA ARG A 90 30.71 -19.94 -20.36
C ARG A 90 31.49 -19.57 -21.62
N LYS A 91 30.84 -19.02 -22.64
CA LYS A 91 31.50 -18.54 -23.85
C LYS A 91 32.40 -17.34 -23.56
N LYS A 92 31.89 -16.31 -22.87
CA LYS A 92 32.69 -15.14 -22.43
C LYS A 92 33.91 -15.55 -21.60
N LEU A 93 33.78 -16.55 -20.75
CA LEU A 93 34.89 -17.05 -19.93
C LEU A 93 35.99 -17.70 -20.77
N ARG A 94 35.60 -18.49 -21.79
CA ARG A 94 36.54 -19.07 -22.76
C ARG A 94 37.24 -17.99 -23.60
N ASP A 95 36.49 -16.97 -24.04
CA ASP A 95 37.05 -15.88 -24.82
C ASP A 95 38.09 -15.09 -24.00
N ARG A 96 37.81 -14.83 -22.71
CA ARG A 96 38.75 -14.19 -21.78
C ARG A 96 40.00 -15.03 -21.50
N GLN A 97 39.86 -16.36 -21.41
CA GLN A 97 41.00 -17.26 -21.29
C GLN A 97 41.89 -17.25 -22.55
N LEU A 98 41.29 -17.17 -23.73
CA LEU A 98 42.02 -17.03 -24.99
C LEU A 98 42.77 -15.69 -25.05
N GLU A 99 42.15 -14.59 -24.64
CA GLU A 99 42.80 -13.28 -24.52
C GLU A 99 43.99 -13.31 -23.55
N ASP A 100 43.84 -13.95 -22.38
CA ASP A 100 44.93 -14.11 -21.41
C ASP A 100 46.08 -15.00 -21.94
N GLU A 101 45.77 -16.05 -22.71
CA GLU A 101 46.78 -16.85 -23.40
C GLU A 101 47.51 -16.08 -24.50
N GLU A 102 46.80 -15.26 -25.28
CA GLU A 102 47.40 -14.38 -26.28
C GLU A 102 48.27 -13.29 -25.62
N PHE A 103 47.83 -12.75 -24.49
CA PHE A 103 48.60 -11.79 -23.69
C PHE A 103 49.89 -12.42 -23.13
N LYS A 104 49.81 -13.67 -22.62
CA LYS A 104 50.99 -14.43 -22.19
C LYS A 104 51.94 -14.77 -23.34
N LYS A 105 51.42 -15.17 -24.51
CA LYS A 105 52.23 -15.36 -25.73
C LYS A 105 52.87 -14.04 -26.21
N GLY A 106 52.21 -12.91 -26.00
CA GLY A 106 52.74 -11.57 -26.27
C GLY A 106 53.90 -11.18 -25.35
N GLN A 107 53.83 -11.52 -24.06
CA GLN A 107 54.92 -11.26 -23.10
C GLN A 107 56.13 -12.18 -23.30
N MET A 108 55.91 -13.45 -23.68
CA MET A 108 57.00 -14.41 -24.00
C MET A 108 57.80 -14.04 -25.27
N LYS A 109 57.33 -13.08 -26.09
CA LYS A 109 58.07 -12.56 -27.25
C LYS A 109 59.09 -11.47 -26.89
N LYS A 110 59.12 -10.98 -25.65
CA LYS A 110 60.21 -10.12 -25.16
C LYS A 110 61.37 -11.00 -24.72
N LYS A 111 62.24 -11.34 -25.68
CA LYS A 111 63.48 -12.09 -25.44
C LYS A 111 64.36 -11.38 -24.39
N PRO A 112 65.10 -12.12 -23.54
CA PRO A 112 66.23 -11.57 -22.82
C PRO A 112 67.26 -11.05 -23.83
N VAL A 113 67.81 -9.87 -23.56
CA VAL A 113 68.93 -9.28 -24.29
C VAL A 113 70.10 -10.27 -24.30
N PRO A 114 70.57 -10.75 -25.47
CA PRO A 114 71.78 -11.55 -25.54
C PRO A 114 72.99 -10.59 -25.48
N LEU A 115 73.88 -10.81 -24.52
CA LEU A 115 75.24 -10.29 -24.56
C LEU A 115 75.95 -10.89 -25.78
N SER A 116 76.08 -10.07 -26.83
CA SER A 116 76.83 -10.37 -28.04
C SER A 116 78.32 -10.57 -27.73
N ARG A 117 78.80 -11.81 -27.79
CA ARG A 117 80.19 -12.09 -28.18
C ARG A 117 80.21 -12.34 -29.70
N PRO A 118 81.04 -11.62 -30.47
CA PRO A 118 81.04 -11.74 -31.93
C PRO A 118 81.71 -13.06 -32.35
N ASN A 119 80.97 -13.84 -33.12
CA ASN A 119 81.50 -14.98 -33.85
C ASN A 119 82.28 -14.49 -35.07
N SER A 120 83.53 -14.94 -35.15
CA SER A 120 84.23 -15.44 -36.34
C SER A 120 83.85 -14.88 -37.70
N ALA A 121 84.79 -14.16 -38.31
CA ALA A 121 84.94 -14.14 -39.77
C ALA A 121 86.42 -14.25 -40.13
N GLY A 122 86.77 -15.31 -40.83
CA GLY A 122 87.94 -15.33 -41.69
C GLY A 122 89.01 -16.35 -41.34
N GLN A 123 89.33 -17.15 -42.37
CA GLN A 123 90.64 -17.76 -42.63
C GLN A 123 90.92 -19.15 -42.02
N LYS A 124 90.52 -20.15 -42.81
CA LYS A 124 91.34 -21.24 -43.36
C LYS A 124 92.56 -21.72 -42.54
N THR A 125 92.48 -22.99 -42.14
CA THR A 125 93.52 -23.99 -41.79
C THR A 125 94.45 -23.64 -40.62
N PRO A 126 94.44 -24.44 -39.53
CA PRO A 126 95.26 -25.66 -39.50
C PRO A 126 94.60 -26.85 -38.76
N CYS A 127 94.24 -27.91 -39.50
CA CYS A 127 93.69 -29.15 -38.92
C CYS A 127 94.78 -30.08 -38.33
N GLU A 128 96.07 -29.72 -38.44
CA GLU A 128 97.20 -30.52 -37.94
C GLU A 128 97.72 -30.05 -36.57
N GLU A 129 97.56 -28.78 -36.20
CA GLU A 129 98.00 -28.27 -34.90
C GLU A 129 97.07 -28.73 -33.77
N MET A 130 95.75 -28.78 -34.02
CA MET A 130 94.78 -29.25 -33.04
C MET A 130 94.88 -30.77 -32.78
N ALA A 131 95.34 -31.55 -33.76
CA ALA A 131 95.63 -32.98 -33.58
C ALA A 131 96.89 -33.21 -32.73
N MET A 132 97.93 -32.39 -32.88
CA MET A 132 99.12 -32.44 -32.03
C MET A 132 98.86 -31.91 -30.61
N GLU A 133 98.00 -30.91 -30.44
CA GLU A 133 97.55 -30.40 -29.13
C GLU A 133 96.74 -31.47 -28.37
N LEU A 134 95.83 -32.17 -29.06
CA LEU A 134 95.07 -33.29 -28.48
C LEU A 134 95.97 -34.47 -28.11
N LYS A 135 96.98 -34.78 -28.92
CA LYS A 135 97.96 -35.83 -28.61
C LYS A 135 98.81 -35.44 -27.40
N ARG A 136 99.30 -34.19 -27.29
CA ARG A 136 100.02 -33.70 -26.10
C ARG A 136 99.16 -33.72 -24.83
N LYS A 137 97.87 -33.40 -24.93
CA LYS A 137 96.94 -33.52 -23.79
C LYS A 137 96.67 -34.98 -23.42
N HIS A 138 96.55 -35.87 -24.38
CA HIS A 138 96.42 -37.29 -24.12
C HIS A 138 97.68 -37.86 -23.46
N ASP A 139 98.87 -37.53 -23.98
CA ASP A 139 100.14 -37.97 -23.41
C ASP A 139 100.35 -37.39 -22.01
N ALA A 140 100.03 -36.12 -21.77
CA ALA A 140 100.08 -35.51 -20.43
C ALA A 140 99.06 -36.12 -19.44
N VAL A 141 97.88 -36.53 -19.91
CA VAL A 141 96.92 -37.28 -19.08
C VAL A 141 97.44 -38.68 -18.78
N THR A 142 98.08 -39.33 -19.76
CA THR A 142 98.65 -40.68 -19.61
C THR A 142 99.84 -40.67 -18.66
N ASP A 143 100.74 -39.70 -18.77
CA ASP A 143 101.87 -39.49 -17.86
C ASP A 143 101.38 -39.18 -16.45
N ARG A 144 100.37 -38.31 -16.30
CA ARG A 144 99.75 -38.04 -15.01
C ARG A 144 99.04 -39.27 -14.42
N GLU A 145 98.46 -40.12 -15.27
CA GLU A 145 97.83 -41.38 -14.85
C GLU A 145 98.89 -42.42 -14.46
N ILE A 146 100.03 -42.48 -15.15
CA ILE A 146 101.18 -43.30 -14.79
C ILE A 146 101.80 -42.81 -13.48
N GLU A 147 101.97 -41.50 -13.29
CA GLU A 147 102.42 -40.90 -12.03
C GLU A 147 101.44 -41.16 -10.89
N LEU A 148 100.13 -41.03 -11.13
CA LEU A 148 99.10 -41.38 -10.15
C LEU A 148 99.13 -42.87 -9.81
N ARG A 149 99.30 -43.76 -10.80
CA ARG A 149 99.45 -45.21 -10.57
C ARG A 149 100.73 -45.53 -9.82
N LEU A 150 101.85 -44.85 -10.10
CA LEU A 150 103.10 -44.98 -9.36
C LEU A 150 102.98 -44.43 -7.94
N HIS A 151 102.25 -43.33 -7.72
CA HIS A 151 101.99 -42.75 -6.41
C HIS A 151 101.05 -43.63 -5.58
N VAL A 152 100.02 -44.22 -6.18
CA VAL A 152 99.15 -45.23 -5.56
C VAL A 152 99.95 -46.50 -5.22
N ARG A 153 100.85 -46.94 -6.11
CA ARG A 153 101.73 -48.09 -5.87
C ARG A 153 102.79 -47.80 -4.79
N SER A 154 103.33 -46.59 -4.75
CA SER A 154 104.27 -46.11 -3.72
C SER A 154 103.61 -46.02 -2.34
N LYS A 155 102.35 -45.56 -2.27
CA LYS A 155 101.53 -45.57 -1.05
C LYS A 155 101.09 -46.98 -0.61
N SER A 156 101.27 -48.00 -1.44
CA SER A 156 100.89 -49.39 -1.15
C SER A 156 102.01 -50.28 -0.60
N CYS A 157 103.22 -49.75 -0.37
CA CYS A 157 104.40 -50.54 0.04
C CYS A 157 104.51 -50.88 1.53
N ASP A 158 103.46 -50.71 2.34
CA ASP A 158 103.41 -51.33 3.67
C ASP A 158 101.98 -51.82 4.02
N PRO A 159 101.69 -53.12 3.89
CA PRO A 159 100.34 -53.68 4.02
C PRO A 159 99.67 -53.42 5.38
N LYS A 160 100.45 -53.12 6.42
CA LYS A 160 99.94 -52.83 7.78
C LYS A 160 99.52 -51.37 7.95
N GLN A 161 100.22 -50.40 7.34
CA GLN A 161 99.88 -48.99 7.45
C GLN A 161 98.70 -48.60 6.55
N ALA A 162 98.60 -49.17 5.35
CA ALA A 162 97.48 -48.91 4.44
C ALA A 162 96.13 -49.37 5.01
N LYS A 163 96.08 -50.57 5.62
CA LYS A 163 94.86 -51.07 6.30
C LYS A 163 94.45 -50.22 7.50
N GLN A 164 95.41 -49.70 8.28
CA GLN A 164 95.12 -48.82 9.41
C GLN A 164 94.65 -47.42 8.97
N TYR A 165 95.13 -46.94 7.83
CA TYR A 165 94.69 -45.66 7.27
C TYR A 165 93.29 -45.80 6.65
N GLU A 166 93.02 -46.86 5.89
CA GLU A 166 91.68 -47.16 5.36
C GLU A 166 90.65 -47.40 6.48
N MET A 167 91.03 -48.06 7.57
CA MET A 167 90.15 -48.22 8.73
C MET A 167 89.84 -46.87 9.39
N ARG A 168 90.85 -46.01 9.61
CA ARG A 168 90.65 -44.66 10.16
C ARG A 168 89.86 -43.73 9.22
N GLU A 169 90.05 -43.83 7.92
CA GLU A 169 89.25 -43.11 6.92
C GLU A 169 87.80 -43.63 6.88
N ARG A 170 87.58 -44.94 7.02
CA ARG A 170 86.23 -45.51 7.15
C ARG A 170 85.56 -45.10 8.45
N GLU A 171 86.28 -45.06 9.56
CA GLU A 171 85.76 -44.57 10.84
C GLU A 171 85.41 -43.08 10.74
N ARG A 172 86.30 -42.23 10.24
CA ARG A 172 86.03 -40.80 10.03
C ARG A 172 84.89 -40.53 9.05
N SER A 173 84.78 -41.29 7.96
CA SER A 173 83.67 -41.15 7.01
C SER A 173 82.37 -41.70 7.56
N SER A 174 82.42 -42.71 8.44
CA SER A 174 81.23 -43.21 9.16
C SER A 174 80.76 -42.23 10.23
N GLU A 175 81.69 -41.61 10.96
CA GLU A 175 81.43 -40.53 11.92
C GLU A 175 80.87 -39.29 11.19
N SER A 176 81.52 -38.82 10.12
CA SER A 176 81.03 -37.72 9.29
C SER A 176 79.66 -38.03 8.66
N SER A 177 79.43 -39.26 8.19
CA SER A 177 78.12 -39.65 7.66
C SER A 177 77.04 -39.73 8.75
N TRP A 178 77.41 -40.02 9.99
CA TRP A 178 76.50 -39.96 11.14
C TRP A 178 76.19 -38.52 11.53
N ASP A 179 77.20 -37.65 11.53
CA ASP A 179 77.04 -36.21 11.76
C ASP A 179 76.15 -35.59 10.67
N ASP A 180 76.39 -35.90 9.40
CA ASP A 180 75.56 -35.46 8.28
C ASP A 180 74.11 -35.94 8.40
N ARG A 181 73.89 -37.20 8.82
CA ARG A 181 72.53 -37.72 9.08
C ARG A 181 71.86 -37.05 10.28
N MET A 182 72.62 -36.67 11.30
CA MET A 182 72.11 -35.95 12.46
C MET A 182 71.82 -34.48 12.12
N GLU A 183 72.62 -33.85 11.28
CA GLU A 183 72.42 -32.51 10.72
C GLU A 183 71.18 -32.49 9.80
N GLU A 184 71.05 -33.47 8.91
CA GLU A 184 69.90 -33.64 8.02
C GLU A 184 68.62 -33.89 8.83
N LYS A 185 68.68 -34.74 9.86
CA LYS A 185 67.54 -34.98 10.77
C LYS A 185 67.16 -33.71 11.53
N LYS A 186 68.12 -32.94 12.07
CA LYS A 186 67.87 -31.64 12.70
C LYS A 186 67.27 -30.63 11.72
N SER A 187 67.77 -30.57 10.49
CA SER A 187 67.25 -29.68 9.44
C SER A 187 65.83 -30.08 9.01
N ALA A 188 65.55 -31.37 8.89
CA ALA A 188 64.23 -31.89 8.58
C ALA A 188 63.23 -31.63 9.73
N ASP A 189 63.64 -31.83 10.97
CA ASP A 189 62.83 -31.52 12.16
C ASP A 189 62.58 -30.00 12.29
N GLN A 190 63.57 -29.16 12.00
CA GLN A 190 63.43 -27.70 11.98
C GLN A 190 62.46 -27.25 10.88
N LYS A 191 62.61 -27.75 9.65
CA LYS A 191 61.65 -27.48 8.55
C LYS A 191 60.25 -27.97 8.88
N ARG A 192 60.11 -29.08 9.62
CA ARG A 192 58.81 -29.59 10.07
C ARG A 192 58.18 -28.66 11.11
N ARG A 193 58.96 -28.14 12.06
CA ARG A 193 58.50 -27.13 13.04
C ARG A 193 58.10 -25.83 12.37
N GLU A 194 58.90 -25.31 11.47
CA GLU A 194 58.60 -24.09 10.72
C GLU A 194 57.32 -24.24 9.87
N ARG A 195 57.11 -25.42 9.26
CA ARG A 195 55.87 -25.73 8.54
C ARG A 195 54.66 -25.79 9.48
N SER A 196 54.77 -26.44 10.64
CA SER A 196 53.66 -26.48 11.61
C SER A 196 53.35 -25.10 12.19
N GLU A 197 54.37 -24.27 12.47
CA GLU A 197 54.18 -22.90 12.94
C GLU A 197 53.55 -22.02 11.85
N HIS A 198 53.98 -22.19 10.59
CA HIS A 198 53.37 -21.48 9.47
C HIS A 198 51.92 -21.89 9.23
N GLU A 199 51.62 -23.18 9.31
CA GLU A 199 50.27 -23.72 9.21
C GLU A 199 49.38 -23.25 10.38
N GLN A 200 49.93 -23.20 11.59
CA GLN A 200 49.26 -22.62 12.76
C GLN A 200 48.95 -21.13 12.56
N ARG A 201 49.93 -20.33 12.12
CA ARG A 201 49.71 -18.90 11.82
C ARG A 201 48.65 -18.68 10.73
N LEU A 202 48.67 -19.49 9.67
CA LEU A 202 47.64 -19.43 8.62
C LEU A 202 46.26 -19.82 9.15
N SER A 203 46.19 -20.81 10.05
CA SER A 203 44.93 -21.20 10.71
C SER A 203 44.42 -20.11 11.63
N GLU A 204 45.31 -19.46 12.39
CA GLU A 204 44.99 -18.33 13.27
C GLU A 204 44.51 -17.12 12.45
N GLU A 205 45.20 -16.78 11.36
CA GLU A 205 44.82 -15.69 10.45
C GLU A 205 43.46 -15.95 9.79
N ARG A 206 43.18 -17.18 9.33
CA ARG A 206 41.86 -17.58 8.83
C ARG A 206 40.78 -17.45 9.90
N SER A 207 41.04 -17.93 11.12
CA SER A 207 40.08 -17.79 12.23
C SER A 207 39.82 -16.34 12.63
N ALA A 208 40.82 -15.46 12.48
CA ALA A 208 40.68 -14.02 12.74
C ALA A 208 39.88 -13.34 11.62
N ALA A 209 40.14 -13.69 10.36
CA ALA A 209 39.38 -13.22 9.21
C ALA A 209 37.90 -13.64 9.28
N ASP A 210 37.63 -14.89 9.65
CA ASP A 210 36.26 -15.41 9.81
C ASP A 210 35.51 -14.68 10.94
N ARG A 211 36.20 -14.39 12.06
CA ARG A 211 35.63 -13.59 13.17
C ARG A 211 35.30 -12.15 12.75
N LEU A 212 36.21 -11.49 12.03
CA LEU A 212 35.97 -10.15 11.51
C LEU A 212 34.79 -10.12 10.52
N ALA A 213 34.70 -11.10 9.64
CA ALA A 213 33.59 -11.22 8.69
C ALA A 213 32.25 -11.43 9.40
N GLU A 214 32.19 -12.22 10.48
CA GLU A 214 30.93 -12.44 11.21
C GLU A 214 30.52 -11.20 12.02
N VAL A 215 31.47 -10.47 12.60
CA VAL A 215 31.22 -9.17 13.26
C VAL A 215 30.71 -8.13 12.25
N GLU A 216 31.28 -8.07 11.05
CA GLU A 216 30.83 -7.15 10.00
C GLU A 216 29.42 -7.50 9.50
N LYS A 217 29.10 -8.79 9.33
CA LYS A 217 27.72 -9.24 9.04
C LYS A 217 26.77 -8.85 10.17
N HIS A 218 27.17 -9.02 11.43
CA HIS A 218 26.32 -8.63 12.56
C HIS A 218 26.08 -7.11 12.60
N ARG A 219 27.12 -6.30 12.37
CA ARG A 219 26.98 -4.84 12.27
C ARG A 219 26.02 -4.43 11.14
N THR A 220 26.14 -5.03 9.95
CA THR A 220 25.22 -4.74 8.84
C THR A 220 23.78 -5.17 9.14
N ARG A 221 23.56 -6.26 9.89
CA ARG A 221 22.22 -6.63 10.40
C ARG A 221 21.67 -5.58 11.37
N GLN A 222 22.50 -5.07 12.28
CA GLN A 222 22.10 -4.01 13.23
C GLN A 222 21.76 -2.70 12.51
N ASP A 223 22.60 -2.27 11.56
CA ASP A 223 22.36 -1.06 10.77
C ASP A 223 21.04 -1.19 9.98
N ARG A 224 20.78 -2.36 9.39
CA ARG A 224 19.52 -2.64 8.69
C ARG A 224 18.32 -2.66 9.65
N ALA A 225 18.47 -3.22 10.84
CA ALA A 225 17.42 -3.21 11.85
C ALA A 225 17.10 -1.78 12.32
N ALA A 226 18.12 -0.93 12.49
CA ALA A 226 17.95 0.48 12.84
C ALA A 226 17.22 1.27 11.73
N GLN A 227 17.64 1.09 10.47
CA GLN A 227 16.96 1.71 9.31
C GLN A 227 15.49 1.27 9.24
N LEU A 228 15.23 -0.02 9.40
CA LEU A 228 13.86 -0.56 9.38
C LEU A 228 13.01 0.01 10.53
N LYS A 229 13.58 0.22 11.72
CA LYS A 229 12.89 0.89 12.84
C LYS A 229 12.51 2.31 12.48
N GLU A 230 13.39 3.08 11.85
CA GLU A 230 13.12 4.45 11.41
C GLU A 230 12.00 4.51 10.36
N GLU A 231 12.06 3.63 9.35
CA GLU A 231 11.01 3.50 8.33
C GLU A 231 9.64 3.14 8.93
N LEU A 232 9.62 2.24 9.92
CA LEU A 232 8.40 1.86 10.64
C LEU A 232 7.82 3.02 11.47
N ILE A 233 8.67 3.79 12.14
CA ILE A 233 8.25 5.00 12.87
C ILE A 233 7.60 6.00 11.91
N GLY A 234 8.22 6.23 10.74
CA GLY A 234 7.66 7.08 9.69
C GLY A 234 6.30 6.57 9.19
N SER A 235 6.19 5.27 8.92
CA SER A 235 4.94 4.63 8.47
C SER A 235 3.81 4.75 9.49
N VAL A 236 4.11 4.65 10.79
CA VAL A 236 3.12 4.82 11.85
C VAL A 236 2.69 6.29 12.00
N ALA A 237 3.62 7.24 11.86
CA ALA A 237 3.28 8.66 11.83
C ALA A 237 2.35 9.00 10.66
N GLU A 238 2.62 8.42 9.48
CA GLU A 238 1.76 8.57 8.30
C GLU A 238 0.37 7.93 8.52
N LEU A 239 0.31 6.75 9.15
CA LEU A 239 -0.94 6.09 9.53
C LEU A 239 -1.78 6.96 10.48
N LYS A 240 -1.14 7.62 11.44
CA LYS A 240 -1.79 8.56 12.37
C LYS A 240 -2.35 9.77 11.62
N ASN A 241 -1.58 10.40 10.74
CA ASN A 241 -2.05 11.53 9.94
C ASN A 241 -3.28 11.16 9.08
N ARG A 242 -3.29 9.95 8.48
CA ARG A 242 -4.45 9.44 7.74
C ARG A 242 -5.66 9.19 8.65
N SER A 243 -5.43 8.72 9.87
CA SER A 243 -6.49 8.57 10.89
C SER A 243 -7.12 9.92 11.25
N ASP A 244 -6.30 10.94 11.51
CA ASP A 244 -6.76 12.29 11.85
C ASP A 244 -7.58 12.90 10.70
N ARG A 245 -7.15 12.68 9.44
CA ARG A 245 -7.92 13.08 8.25
C ARG A 245 -9.26 12.36 8.14
N CYS A 246 -9.32 11.05 8.47
CA CYS A 246 -10.56 10.30 8.48
C CYS A 246 -11.55 10.84 9.53
N ASP A 247 -11.06 11.17 10.72
CA ASP A 247 -11.88 11.77 11.77
C ASP A 247 -12.42 13.14 11.37
N GLU A 248 -11.63 13.93 10.64
CA GLU A 248 -12.10 15.20 10.10
C GLU A 248 -13.20 15.03 9.04
N LEU A 249 -13.05 14.04 8.16
CA LEU A 249 -14.11 13.71 7.18
C LEU A 249 -15.40 13.24 7.86
N LYS A 250 -15.31 12.49 8.97
CA LYS A 250 -16.49 12.10 9.76
C LYS A 250 -17.18 13.29 10.43
N ARG A 251 -16.40 14.28 10.91
CA ARG A 251 -16.97 15.53 11.44
C ARG A 251 -17.69 16.32 10.35
N LEU A 252 -17.10 16.41 9.16
CA LEU A 252 -17.73 17.06 8.01
C LEU A 252 -19.01 16.34 7.58
N GLU A 253 -18.99 15.01 7.46
CA GLU A 253 -20.17 14.19 7.18
C GLU A 253 -21.29 14.45 8.20
N SER A 254 -20.95 14.43 9.49
CA SER A 254 -21.90 14.72 10.57
C SER A 254 -22.49 16.13 10.47
N ALA A 255 -21.68 17.12 10.06
CA ALA A 255 -22.13 18.48 9.83
C ALA A 255 -23.09 18.58 8.61
N TYR A 256 -22.82 17.85 7.53
CA TYR A 256 -23.71 17.77 6.37
C TYR A 256 -25.06 17.12 6.72
N LEU A 257 -25.03 16.01 7.46
CA LEU A 257 -26.25 15.32 7.92
C LEU A 257 -27.09 16.21 8.85
N SER A 258 -26.45 16.89 9.80
CA SER A 258 -27.14 17.85 10.68
C SER A 258 -27.76 19.02 9.91
N LEU A 259 -27.07 19.53 8.88
CA LEU A 259 -27.63 20.56 8.01
C LEU A 259 -28.79 20.01 7.16
N GLN A 260 -28.70 18.78 6.66
CA GLN A 260 -29.78 18.13 5.93
C GLN A 260 -31.05 18.03 6.78
N ASP A 261 -30.92 17.60 8.05
CA ASP A 261 -32.03 17.54 9.00
C ASP A 261 -32.67 18.93 9.23
N GLN A 262 -31.84 19.97 9.39
CA GLN A 262 -32.33 21.35 9.56
C GLN A 262 -33.06 21.86 8.31
N VAL A 263 -32.55 21.57 7.11
CA VAL A 263 -33.20 21.92 5.85
C VAL A 263 -34.54 21.18 5.71
N GLU A 264 -34.60 19.90 6.10
CA GLU A 264 -35.87 19.15 6.12
C GLU A 264 -36.89 19.75 7.08
N ASP A 265 -36.47 20.26 8.23
CA ASP A 265 -37.37 20.96 9.15
C ASP A 265 -37.92 22.27 8.55
N GLU A 266 -37.10 23.02 7.80
CA GLU A 266 -37.58 24.18 7.04
C GLU A 266 -38.57 23.78 5.93
N VAL A 267 -38.33 22.66 5.22
CA VAL A 267 -39.30 22.10 4.25
C VAL A 267 -40.63 21.76 4.93
N ARG A 268 -40.60 21.15 6.12
CA ARG A 268 -41.83 20.84 6.87
C ARG A 268 -42.58 22.11 7.27
N LYS A 269 -41.87 23.17 7.70
CA LYS A 269 -42.47 24.47 7.99
C LYS A 269 -43.11 25.08 6.74
N TYR A 270 -42.43 24.99 5.60
CA TYR A 270 -42.95 25.43 4.30
C TYR A 270 -44.26 24.72 3.94
N GLU A 271 -44.26 23.39 3.99
CA GLU A 271 -45.46 22.60 3.67
C GLU A 271 -46.63 22.91 4.61
N GLN A 272 -46.37 23.13 5.90
CA GLN A 272 -47.40 23.52 6.85
C GLN A 272 -47.98 24.90 6.52
N LEU A 273 -47.12 25.86 6.17
CA LEU A 273 -47.53 27.18 5.74
C LEU A 273 -48.39 27.09 4.48
N GLU A 274 -47.96 26.30 3.50
CA GLU A 274 -48.68 26.07 2.25
C GLU A 274 -50.07 25.45 2.49
N ARG A 275 -50.18 24.48 3.40
CA ARG A 275 -51.48 23.92 3.81
C ARG A 275 -52.39 24.98 4.44
N LYS A 276 -51.84 25.87 5.29
CA LYS A 276 -52.61 26.98 5.89
C LYS A 276 -53.09 27.97 4.83
N LYS A 277 -52.23 28.29 3.86
CA LYS A 277 -52.56 29.14 2.70
C LYS A 277 -53.74 28.54 1.93
N VAL A 278 -53.64 27.28 1.50
CA VAL A 278 -54.71 26.55 0.78
C VAL A 278 -56.03 26.53 1.58
N GLN A 279 -55.97 26.27 2.89
CA GLN A 279 -57.15 26.30 3.75
C GLN A 279 -57.78 27.70 3.84
N SER A 280 -56.96 28.75 3.94
CA SER A 280 -57.43 30.14 3.88
C SER A 280 -58.12 30.44 2.54
N LEU A 281 -57.55 29.98 1.41
CA LEU A 281 -58.16 30.18 0.08
C LEU A 281 -59.54 29.52 -0.04
N SER A 282 -59.76 28.39 0.65
CA SER A 282 -61.03 27.65 0.60
C SER A 282 -62.20 28.31 1.35
N ARG A 283 -61.93 29.31 2.21
CA ARG A 283 -62.94 29.99 3.04
C ARG A 283 -63.70 31.12 2.35
N ALA A 284 -63.34 31.48 1.11
CA ALA A 284 -64.02 32.55 0.38
C ALA A 284 -65.27 32.04 -0.35
N LYS A 285 -66.43 31.96 0.32
CA LYS A 285 -67.74 31.81 -0.35
C LYS A 285 -68.85 32.63 0.31
N ALA A 286 -69.63 33.28 -0.56
CA ALA A 286 -70.98 33.82 -0.37
C ALA A 286 -71.15 35.27 0.11
N LEU A 287 -70.38 36.23 -0.41
CA LEU A 287 -70.77 37.65 -0.35
C LEU A 287 -70.79 38.27 -1.76
N ARG A 288 -71.88 38.97 -2.11
CA ARG A 288 -71.98 39.81 -3.32
C ARG A 288 -71.23 41.14 -3.12
N GLN A 289 -70.06 41.09 -2.48
CA GLN A 289 -69.20 42.23 -2.14
C GLN A 289 -67.80 41.96 -2.72
N TYR A 290 -67.74 41.91 -4.04
CA TYR A 290 -66.53 41.61 -4.81
C TYR A 290 -65.40 42.55 -4.44
N LEU A 291 -65.65 43.86 -4.30
CA LEU A 291 -64.61 44.83 -3.96
C LEU A 291 -63.99 44.56 -2.58
N THR A 292 -64.82 44.33 -1.56
CA THR A 292 -64.35 44.02 -0.20
C THR A 292 -63.57 42.71 -0.18
N THR A 293 -64.07 41.67 -0.85
CA THR A 293 -63.36 40.39 -0.94
C THR A 293 -62.04 40.51 -1.68
N LEU A 294 -61.98 41.31 -2.75
CA LEU A 294 -60.78 41.54 -3.54
C LEU A 294 -59.70 42.26 -2.72
N LYS A 295 -60.08 43.32 -1.97
CA LYS A 295 -59.16 44.02 -1.06
C LYS A 295 -58.66 43.13 0.07
N GLN A 296 -59.56 42.38 0.71
CA GLN A 296 -59.18 41.44 1.76
C GLN A 296 -58.21 40.39 1.23
N ARG A 297 -58.49 39.88 0.04
CA ARG A 297 -57.66 38.87 -0.60
C ARG A 297 -56.29 39.39 -1.02
N SER A 298 -56.25 40.59 -1.56
CA SER A 298 -55.01 41.29 -1.92
C SER A 298 -54.11 41.48 -0.70
N LYS A 299 -54.68 41.90 0.44
CA LYS A 299 -53.96 41.96 1.74
C LYS A 299 -53.42 40.60 2.17
N GLU A 300 -54.21 39.54 2.06
CA GLU A 300 -53.74 38.17 2.38
C GLU A 300 -52.56 37.76 1.48
N VAL A 301 -52.59 38.09 0.20
CA VAL A 301 -51.49 37.78 -0.73
C VAL A 301 -50.22 38.52 -0.36
N VAL A 302 -50.30 39.79 0.02
CA VAL A 302 -49.15 40.57 0.53
C VAL A 302 -48.56 39.91 1.77
N GLU A 303 -49.40 39.52 2.74
CA GLU A 303 -48.90 38.82 3.94
C GLU A 303 -48.28 37.46 3.60
N PHE A 304 -48.86 36.70 2.66
CA PHE A 304 -48.27 35.44 2.21
C PHE A 304 -46.91 35.60 1.54
N LEU A 305 -46.70 36.68 0.78
CA LEU A 305 -45.41 37.03 0.16
C LEU A 305 -44.36 37.36 1.23
N ARG A 306 -44.75 38.10 2.29
CA ARG A 306 -43.87 38.39 3.43
C ARG A 306 -43.48 37.14 4.19
N GLU A 307 -44.43 36.22 4.41
CA GLU A 307 -44.15 34.93 5.03
C GLU A 307 -43.21 34.06 4.18
N ASP A 308 -43.41 34.02 2.85
CA ASP A 308 -42.53 33.28 1.92
C ASP A 308 -41.11 33.86 1.92
N ARG A 309 -40.97 35.19 1.91
CA ARG A 309 -39.68 35.88 2.01
C ARG A 309 -38.98 35.59 3.33
N LYS A 310 -39.71 35.64 4.45
CA LYS A 310 -39.14 35.32 5.77
C LYS A 310 -38.60 33.88 5.80
N LEU A 311 -39.35 32.93 5.26
CA LEU A 311 -38.91 31.54 5.19
C LEU A 311 -37.67 31.36 4.32
N LEU A 312 -37.60 32.05 3.18
CA LEU A 312 -36.41 32.07 2.33
C LEU A 312 -35.18 32.59 3.11
N ASP A 313 -35.35 33.68 3.87
CA ASP A 313 -34.28 34.24 4.69
C ASP A 313 -33.86 33.31 5.84
N ASP A 314 -34.83 32.65 6.51
CA ASP A 314 -34.57 31.66 7.56
C ASP A 314 -33.80 30.44 7.00
N LEU A 315 -34.12 29.98 5.79
CA LEU A 315 -33.40 28.92 5.09
C LEU A 315 -31.96 29.34 4.77
N VAL A 316 -31.77 30.55 4.25
CA VAL A 316 -30.44 31.10 3.94
C VAL A 316 -29.59 31.22 5.21
N LEU A 317 -30.18 31.67 6.32
CA LEU A 317 -29.50 31.75 7.61
C LEU A 317 -29.13 30.37 8.14
N THR A 318 -30.01 29.38 7.98
CA THR A 318 -29.75 27.98 8.39
C THR A 318 -28.54 27.40 7.66
N VAL A 319 -28.49 27.57 6.33
CA VAL A 319 -27.35 27.12 5.52
C VAL A 319 -26.06 27.86 5.89
N ARG A 320 -26.11 29.19 6.05
CA ARG A 320 -24.93 30.02 6.35
C ARG A 320 -24.34 29.78 7.74
N ARG A 321 -25.16 29.39 8.72
CA ARG A 321 -24.70 29.10 10.09
C ARG A 321 -24.04 27.74 10.22
N SER A 322 -24.24 26.85 9.26
CA SER A 322 -23.60 25.54 9.28
C SER A 322 -22.12 25.65 8.95
N ASN A 323 -21.30 24.80 9.57
CA ASN A 323 -19.89 24.63 9.20
C ASN A 323 -19.72 24.13 7.76
N ALA A 324 -20.79 23.62 7.14
CA ALA A 324 -20.89 23.23 5.74
C ALA A 324 -21.25 24.38 4.78
N ALA A 325 -21.40 25.62 5.25
CA ALA A 325 -21.89 26.74 4.44
C ALA A 325 -21.05 27.01 3.18
N ALA A 326 -19.74 26.78 3.24
CA ALA A 326 -18.82 27.08 2.14
C ALA A 326 -19.03 26.19 0.90
N SER A 327 -19.61 25.00 1.07
CA SER A 327 -19.81 24.04 -0.02
C SER A 327 -21.21 24.06 -0.63
N VAL A 328 -22.14 24.82 -0.05
CA VAL A 328 -23.51 24.97 -0.57
C VAL A 328 -23.63 26.31 -1.29
N ASN A 329 -23.80 26.26 -2.61
CA ASN A 329 -24.01 27.45 -3.43
C ASN A 329 -25.51 27.73 -3.62
N LEU A 330 -25.97 28.81 -2.97
CA LEU A 330 -27.35 29.29 -3.01
C LEU A 330 -27.57 30.49 -3.96
N GLY A 331 -26.49 31.16 -4.37
CA GLY A 331 -26.49 32.59 -4.68
C GLY A 331 -27.55 33.03 -5.69
N SER A 332 -27.38 32.66 -6.96
CA SER A 332 -28.25 33.15 -8.03
C SER A 332 -29.72 32.79 -7.85
N MET A 333 -30.02 31.65 -7.22
CA MET A 333 -31.39 31.17 -7.06
C MET A 333 -32.12 31.90 -5.94
N VAL A 334 -31.43 32.14 -4.82
CA VAL A 334 -31.97 32.95 -3.71
C VAL A 334 -32.21 34.39 -4.16
N ASP A 335 -31.27 34.98 -4.89
CA ASP A 335 -31.41 36.37 -5.36
C ASP A 335 -32.58 36.47 -6.36
N THR A 336 -32.72 35.51 -7.26
CA THR A 336 -33.86 35.45 -8.21
C THR A 336 -35.20 35.34 -7.49
N LEU A 337 -35.29 34.52 -6.44
CA LEU A 337 -36.53 34.36 -5.65
C LEU A 337 -36.84 35.61 -4.84
N ARG A 338 -35.82 36.24 -4.23
CA ARG A 338 -36.00 37.47 -3.46
C ARG A 338 -36.51 38.60 -4.36
N ASP A 339 -35.88 38.80 -5.52
CA ASP A 339 -36.32 39.78 -6.52
C ASP A 339 -37.75 39.51 -7.00
N MET A 340 -38.12 38.23 -7.17
CA MET A 340 -39.47 37.83 -7.57
C MET A 340 -40.50 38.18 -6.49
N TYR A 341 -40.20 37.92 -5.22
CA TYR A 341 -41.08 38.24 -4.09
C TYR A 341 -41.26 39.75 -3.92
N ASP A 342 -40.17 40.52 -4.02
CA ASP A 342 -40.21 41.98 -3.90
C ASP A 342 -41.07 42.60 -5.01
N ARG A 343 -40.89 42.17 -6.26
CA ARG A 343 -41.72 42.63 -7.38
C ARG A 343 -43.19 42.28 -7.20
N TYR A 344 -43.51 41.05 -6.75
CA TYR A 344 -44.90 40.65 -6.53
C TYR A 344 -45.54 41.40 -5.35
N GLU A 345 -44.79 41.73 -4.30
CA GLU A 345 -45.29 42.53 -3.17
C GLU A 345 -45.59 43.97 -3.61
N GLU A 346 -44.68 44.59 -4.37
CA GLU A 346 -44.87 45.93 -4.92
C GLU A 346 -46.08 45.99 -5.87
N ASP A 347 -46.16 45.05 -6.81
CA ASP A 347 -47.28 44.90 -7.74
C ASP A 347 -48.62 44.77 -7.00
N GLU A 348 -48.67 43.92 -5.98
CA GLU A 348 -49.91 43.69 -5.23
C GLU A 348 -50.27 44.88 -4.34
N SER A 349 -49.27 45.58 -3.79
CA SER A 349 -49.48 46.83 -3.04
C SER A 349 -50.04 47.95 -3.91
N GLN A 350 -49.52 48.10 -5.14
CA GLN A 350 -50.07 49.03 -6.12
C GLN A 350 -51.50 48.66 -6.53
N ARG A 351 -51.78 47.37 -6.74
CA ARG A 351 -53.15 46.89 -7.03
C ARG A 351 -54.10 47.20 -5.87
N LEU A 352 -53.68 46.94 -4.63
CA LEU A 352 -54.48 47.25 -3.44
C LEU A 352 -54.83 48.74 -3.37
N TYR A 353 -53.86 49.62 -3.66
CA TYR A 353 -54.09 51.06 -3.76
C TYR A 353 -55.09 51.41 -4.88
N LEU A 354 -54.98 50.82 -6.06
CA LEU A 354 -55.93 51.06 -7.16
C LEU A 354 -57.35 50.54 -6.83
N MET A 355 -57.47 49.46 -6.06
CA MET A 355 -58.76 48.96 -5.59
C MET A 355 -59.47 49.96 -4.67
N ASP A 356 -58.78 50.94 -4.06
CA ASP A 356 -59.43 51.96 -3.25
C ASP A 356 -60.33 52.91 -4.07
N PHE A 357 -60.09 53.01 -5.37
CA PHE A 357 -60.85 53.86 -6.29
C PHE A 357 -61.81 53.09 -7.21
N MET A 358 -61.88 51.77 -7.06
CA MET A 358 -62.61 50.87 -7.97
C MET A 358 -64.10 50.74 -7.62
N PHE A 359 -64.97 50.61 -8.63
CA PHE A 359 -66.39 50.33 -8.44
C PHE A 359 -66.70 48.84 -8.30
N GLU A 360 -67.84 48.50 -7.69
CA GLU A 360 -68.25 47.11 -7.42
C GLU A 360 -68.47 46.28 -8.70
N GLU A 361 -68.92 46.92 -9.80
CA GLU A 361 -69.13 46.27 -11.10
C GLU A 361 -67.80 45.93 -11.80
N GLU A 362 -66.82 46.81 -11.69
CA GLU A 362 -65.45 46.59 -12.16
C GLU A 362 -64.78 45.48 -11.34
N ALA A 363 -64.94 45.50 -10.02
CA ALA A 363 -64.43 44.47 -9.13
C ALA A 363 -64.98 43.07 -9.46
N ARG A 364 -66.26 42.97 -9.83
CA ARG A 364 -66.88 41.71 -10.27
C ARG A 364 -66.23 41.17 -11.55
N ASN A 365 -65.99 42.03 -12.53
CA ASN A 365 -65.36 41.64 -13.79
C ASN A 365 -63.89 41.23 -13.58
N MET A 366 -63.19 41.90 -12.68
CA MET A 366 -61.77 41.67 -12.42
C MET A 366 -61.49 40.43 -11.55
N TRP A 367 -62.41 40.07 -10.65
CA TRP A 367 -62.22 38.98 -9.66
C TRP A 367 -61.63 37.70 -10.25
N ARG A 368 -62.23 37.17 -11.32
CA ARG A 368 -61.78 35.89 -11.93
C ARG A 368 -60.38 35.99 -12.53
N SER A 369 -60.08 37.11 -13.18
CA SER A 369 -58.76 37.35 -13.77
C SER A 369 -57.68 37.43 -12.69
N GLN A 370 -58.00 38.12 -11.59
CA GLN A 370 -57.08 38.28 -10.48
C GLN A 370 -56.86 36.97 -9.70
N GLU A 371 -57.91 36.16 -9.52
CA GLU A 371 -57.80 34.83 -8.93
C GLU A 371 -56.89 33.90 -9.75
N GLU A 372 -57.01 33.92 -11.08
CA GLU A 372 -56.12 33.17 -11.98
C GLU A 372 -54.68 33.68 -11.89
N ARG A 373 -54.49 35.00 -11.81
CA ARG A 373 -53.16 35.61 -11.66
C ARG A 373 -52.50 35.20 -10.36
N TRP A 374 -53.19 35.32 -9.23
CA TRP A 374 -52.68 34.89 -7.92
C TRP A 374 -52.34 33.40 -7.92
N ARG A 375 -53.14 32.56 -8.57
CA ARG A 375 -52.86 31.11 -8.69
C ARG A 375 -51.58 30.85 -9.48
N ARG A 376 -51.38 31.54 -10.59
CA ARG A 376 -50.16 31.41 -11.41
C ARG A 376 -48.92 31.91 -10.67
N GLU A 377 -48.99 33.09 -10.07
CA GLU A 377 -47.90 33.66 -9.28
C GLU A 377 -47.56 32.73 -8.10
N HIS A 378 -48.56 32.19 -7.40
CA HIS A 378 -48.36 31.21 -6.32
C HIS A 378 -47.69 29.92 -6.81
N ALA A 379 -48.12 29.35 -7.93
CA ALA A 379 -47.52 28.16 -8.50
C ALA A 379 -46.03 28.37 -8.88
N LEU A 380 -45.69 29.55 -9.41
CA LEU A 380 -44.31 29.92 -9.71
C LEU A 380 -43.46 30.05 -8.44
N ARG A 381 -43.97 30.75 -7.41
CA ARG A 381 -43.27 30.87 -6.13
C ARG A 381 -43.02 29.52 -5.48
N LYS A 382 -44.01 28.63 -5.55
CA LYS A 382 -43.89 27.27 -5.03
C LYS A 382 -42.84 26.46 -5.76
N THR A 383 -42.91 26.44 -7.09
CA THR A 383 -41.92 25.74 -7.92
C THR A 383 -40.52 26.24 -7.63
N GLY A 384 -40.35 27.56 -7.51
CA GLY A 384 -39.06 28.16 -7.18
C GLY A 384 -38.49 27.76 -5.81
N MET A 385 -39.34 27.66 -4.77
CA MET A 385 -38.92 27.14 -3.47
C MET A 385 -38.61 25.64 -3.52
N ASP A 386 -39.44 24.85 -4.21
CA ASP A 386 -39.22 23.42 -4.39
C ASP A 386 -37.87 23.16 -5.12
N ASP A 387 -37.57 23.93 -6.17
CA ASP A 387 -36.29 23.88 -6.90
C ASP A 387 -35.10 24.25 -6.00
N LEU A 388 -35.26 25.27 -5.14
CA LEU A 388 -34.25 25.65 -4.15
C LEU A 388 -33.96 24.51 -3.18
N TYR A 389 -34.99 23.87 -2.63
CA TYR A 389 -34.82 22.73 -1.74
C TYR A 389 -34.17 21.53 -2.44
N ILE A 390 -34.56 21.24 -3.68
CA ILE A 390 -33.96 20.16 -4.48
C ILE A 390 -32.48 20.43 -4.71
N ALA A 391 -32.09 21.66 -5.07
CA ALA A 391 -30.70 22.01 -5.29
C ALA A 391 -29.87 21.88 -4.01
N ILE A 392 -30.37 22.38 -2.87
CA ILE A 392 -29.68 22.25 -1.58
C ILE A 392 -29.49 20.78 -1.23
N ARG A 393 -30.57 19.97 -1.33
CA ARG A 393 -30.51 18.54 -1.04
C ARG A 393 -29.49 17.83 -1.94
N SER A 394 -29.51 18.11 -3.23
CA SER A 394 -28.58 17.50 -4.19
C SER A 394 -27.13 17.85 -3.89
N GLN A 395 -26.84 19.11 -3.53
CA GLN A 395 -25.49 19.53 -3.14
C GLN A 395 -25.04 18.87 -1.83
N LEU A 396 -25.94 18.72 -0.85
CA LEU A 396 -25.63 18.02 0.40
C LEU A 396 -25.36 16.54 0.17
N GLU A 397 -26.20 15.87 -0.62
CA GLU A 397 -26.03 14.45 -0.99
C GLU A 397 -24.69 14.24 -1.73
N GLU A 398 -24.37 15.09 -2.71
CA GLU A 398 -23.09 15.03 -3.43
C GLU A 398 -21.88 15.22 -2.49
N ASN A 399 -21.98 16.16 -1.55
CA ASN A 399 -20.92 16.41 -0.57
C ASN A 399 -20.75 15.26 0.43
N ILE A 400 -21.85 14.65 0.88
CA ILE A 400 -21.82 13.45 1.72
C ILE A 400 -21.16 12.29 0.95
N ASP A 401 -21.55 12.06 -0.30
CA ASP A 401 -20.98 11.02 -1.14
C ASP A 401 -19.48 11.22 -1.39
N LYS A 402 -19.03 12.46 -1.61
CA LYS A 402 -17.61 12.81 -1.68
C LYS A 402 -16.88 12.47 -0.37
N CYS A 403 -17.43 12.83 0.78
CA CYS A 403 -16.84 12.48 2.08
C CYS A 403 -16.73 10.96 2.26
N LEU A 404 -17.79 10.21 1.95
CA LEU A 404 -17.80 8.75 2.07
C LEU A 404 -16.81 8.08 1.10
N ASN A 405 -16.69 8.61 -0.12
CA ASN A 405 -15.69 8.13 -1.09
C ASN A 405 -14.26 8.38 -0.59
N GLU A 406 -13.95 9.58 -0.10
CA GLU A 406 -12.65 9.90 0.47
C GLU A 406 -12.33 9.02 1.68
N GLN A 407 -13.30 8.79 2.57
CA GLN A 407 -13.14 7.89 3.71
C GLN A 407 -12.83 6.45 3.24
N ARG A 408 -13.52 5.93 2.22
CA ARG A 408 -13.26 4.60 1.65
C ARG A 408 -11.84 4.49 1.08
N VAL A 409 -11.37 5.51 0.36
CA VAL A 409 -10.01 5.54 -0.19
C VAL A 409 -8.98 5.54 0.94
N LEU A 410 -9.17 6.40 1.96
CA LEU A 410 -8.27 6.47 3.11
C LEU A 410 -8.22 5.16 3.90
N ILE A 411 -9.34 4.46 4.05
CA ILE A 411 -9.35 3.13 4.68
C ILE A 411 -8.46 2.16 3.90
N GLY A 412 -8.62 2.08 2.57
CA GLY A 412 -7.77 1.21 1.74
C GLY A 412 -6.28 1.58 1.77
N GLU A 413 -5.95 2.86 1.91
CA GLU A 413 -4.55 3.30 2.11
C GLU A 413 -4.01 2.92 3.49
N ARG A 414 -4.83 3.06 4.54
CA ARG A 414 -4.46 2.67 5.91
C ARG A 414 -4.25 1.16 6.02
N GLU A 415 -5.09 0.35 5.39
CA GLU A 415 -4.92 -1.11 5.32
C GLU A 415 -3.58 -1.49 4.67
N LYS A 416 -3.21 -0.82 3.57
CA LYS A 416 -1.90 -1.03 2.91
C LYS A 416 -0.75 -0.66 3.83
N LEU A 417 -0.83 0.49 4.51
CA LEU A 417 0.19 0.89 5.48
C LEU A 417 0.32 -0.10 6.63
N ILE A 418 -0.80 -0.57 7.19
CA ILE A 418 -0.81 -1.58 8.24
C ILE A 418 -0.10 -2.84 7.76
N SER A 419 -0.39 -3.31 6.54
CA SER A 419 0.30 -4.48 5.98
C SER A 419 1.82 -4.27 5.80
N ILE A 420 2.26 -3.05 5.45
CA ILE A 420 3.69 -2.70 5.37
C ILE A 420 4.32 -2.73 6.77
N ILE A 421 3.64 -2.14 7.76
CA ILE A 421 4.10 -2.10 9.15
C ILE A 421 4.20 -3.52 9.74
N GLU A 422 3.20 -4.37 9.50
CA GLU A 422 3.20 -5.78 9.94
C GLU A 422 4.39 -6.54 9.35
N LYS A 423 4.60 -6.46 8.04
CA LYS A 423 5.74 -7.11 7.37
C LYS A 423 7.09 -6.57 7.86
N GLY A 424 7.19 -5.26 8.06
CA GLY A 424 8.41 -4.64 8.60
C GLY A 424 8.67 -5.07 10.05
N ASN A 425 7.64 -5.19 10.88
CA ASN A 425 7.77 -5.72 12.24
C ASN A 425 8.18 -7.19 12.25
N ASP A 426 7.67 -8.01 11.35
CA ASP A 426 8.06 -9.42 11.23
C ASP A 426 9.52 -9.56 10.79
N GLU A 427 9.97 -8.75 9.84
CA GLU A 427 11.39 -8.69 9.43
C GLU A 427 12.28 -8.17 10.57
N LEU A 428 11.80 -7.20 11.34
CA LEU A 428 12.53 -6.68 12.49
C LEU A 428 12.71 -7.76 13.56
N LYS A 429 11.65 -8.51 13.88
CA LYS A 429 11.72 -9.66 14.79
C LYS A 429 12.70 -10.72 14.29
N ARG A 430 12.74 -10.97 12.98
CA ARG A 430 13.69 -11.90 12.36
C ARG A 430 15.14 -11.43 12.55
N LEU A 431 15.42 -10.16 12.29
CA LEU A 431 16.76 -9.56 12.49
C LEU A 431 17.17 -9.53 13.98
N GLU A 432 16.22 -9.27 14.88
CA GLU A 432 16.46 -9.31 16.33
C GLU A 432 16.75 -10.74 16.82
N ALA A 433 16.04 -11.74 16.30
CA ALA A 433 16.32 -13.16 16.58
C ALA A 433 17.69 -13.59 16.05
N GLU A 434 18.04 -13.25 14.80
CA GLU A 434 19.38 -13.52 14.23
C GLU A 434 20.51 -12.83 15.02
N SER A 435 20.25 -11.64 15.55
CA SER A 435 21.18 -10.93 16.43
C SER A 435 21.34 -11.64 17.77
N ALA A 436 20.24 -12.10 18.38
CA ALA A 436 20.26 -12.85 19.63
C ALA A 436 21.01 -14.19 19.48
N GLU A 437 20.80 -14.92 18.39
CA GLU A 437 21.53 -16.14 18.06
C GLU A 437 23.04 -15.91 17.91
N PHE A 438 23.44 -14.81 17.26
CA PHE A 438 24.86 -14.44 17.15
C PHE A 438 25.49 -14.23 18.53
N TYR A 439 24.79 -13.54 19.43
CA TYR A 439 25.29 -13.27 20.76
C TYR A 439 25.31 -14.53 21.67
N GLU A 440 24.41 -15.48 21.46
CA GLU A 440 24.42 -16.78 22.14
C GLU A 440 25.63 -17.63 21.69
N GLN A 441 25.96 -17.56 20.40
CA GLN A 441 27.13 -18.25 19.81
C GLN A 441 28.47 -17.59 20.18
N HIS A 442 28.45 -16.29 20.51
CA HIS A 442 29.65 -15.50 20.82
C HIS A 442 29.49 -14.68 22.12
N PRO A 443 29.51 -15.34 23.31
CA PRO A 443 29.28 -14.68 24.59
C PRO A 443 30.33 -13.61 24.94
N ASP A 444 31.55 -13.75 24.43
CA ASP A 444 32.65 -12.81 24.67
C ASP A 444 32.37 -11.39 24.13
N TYR A 445 31.43 -11.26 23.18
CA TYR A 445 30.98 -9.98 22.62
C TYR A 445 29.84 -9.33 23.42
N TYR A 446 29.23 -10.05 24.37
CA TYR A 446 28.14 -9.55 25.22
C TYR A 446 28.62 -8.54 26.28
N GLY A 447 29.93 -8.52 26.60
CA GLY A 447 30.44 -7.91 27.83
C GLY A 447 31.12 -6.53 27.71
N SER A 448 31.33 -5.96 26.51
CA SER A 448 32.17 -4.75 26.39
C SER A 448 31.41 -3.41 26.35
N ASP A 449 30.08 -3.40 26.16
CA ASP A 449 29.29 -2.16 25.98
C ASP A 449 28.27 -1.87 27.10
N ASP A 450 28.03 -2.79 28.04
CA ASP A 450 26.96 -2.64 29.04
C ASP A 450 27.30 -1.70 30.21
N ASN A 451 28.58 -1.37 30.46
CA ASN A 451 28.94 -0.55 31.63
C ASN A 451 28.76 0.97 31.46
N ASN A 452 28.40 1.48 30.28
CA ASN A 452 28.26 2.93 30.05
C ASN A 452 26.90 3.36 29.43
N ASN A 453 26.00 2.44 29.08
CA ASN A 453 24.84 2.76 28.22
C ASN A 453 23.45 2.46 28.83
N ASP A 454 23.40 2.07 30.10
CA ASP A 454 22.14 1.75 30.81
C ASP A 454 21.19 2.95 30.94
N GLY A 455 21.72 4.18 30.83
CA GLY A 455 20.92 5.42 30.85
C GLY A 455 20.19 5.74 29.54
N VAL A 456 20.71 5.32 28.37
CA VAL A 456 20.19 5.71 27.04
C VAL A 456 19.36 4.59 26.41
N ARG A 457 19.70 3.32 26.65
CA ARG A 457 18.87 2.18 26.20
C ARG A 457 17.54 2.09 26.96
N SER A 458 17.49 2.55 28.20
CA SER A 458 16.26 2.58 29.02
C SER A 458 15.23 3.58 28.48
N SER A 459 15.64 4.73 27.96
CA SER A 459 14.75 5.72 27.32
C SER A 459 14.24 5.26 25.95
N ASP A 460 15.10 4.74 25.07
CA ASP A 460 14.68 4.28 23.75
C ASP A 460 13.79 3.02 23.82
N SER A 461 14.04 2.12 24.77
CA SER A 461 13.19 0.94 25.00
C SER A 461 11.83 1.32 25.61
N THR A 462 11.77 2.34 26.46
CA THR A 462 10.49 2.83 27.00
C THR A 462 9.68 3.59 25.97
N ASP A 463 10.31 4.39 25.11
CA ASP A 463 9.65 5.06 23.98
C ASP A 463 9.12 4.05 22.96
N TYR A 464 9.89 3.01 22.61
CA TYR A 464 9.41 1.97 21.71
C TYR A 464 8.25 1.16 22.29
N ARG A 465 8.28 0.83 23.59
CA ARG A 465 7.14 0.17 24.29
C ARG A 465 5.91 1.08 24.39
N GLN A 466 6.09 2.38 24.55
CA GLN A 466 4.99 3.35 24.51
C GLN A 466 4.42 3.45 23.09
N PHE A 467 5.27 3.40 22.08
CA PHE A 467 4.90 3.39 20.67
C PHE A 467 4.12 2.12 20.31
N GLU A 468 4.59 0.95 20.72
CA GLU A 468 3.91 -0.34 20.54
C GLU A 468 2.55 -0.36 21.24
N LYS A 469 2.46 0.15 22.48
CA LYS A 469 1.17 0.35 23.17
C LYS A 469 0.24 1.30 22.43
N THR A 470 0.77 2.34 21.79
CA THR A 470 -0.03 3.31 21.03
C THR A 470 -0.51 2.71 19.72
N ALA A 471 0.36 1.99 19.01
CA ALA A 471 0.02 1.23 17.81
C ALA A 471 -1.06 0.17 18.11
N LEU A 472 -0.92 -0.61 19.19
CA LEU A 472 -1.93 -1.57 19.63
C LEU A 472 -3.27 -0.91 19.96
N LYS A 473 -3.27 0.25 20.61
CA LYS A 473 -4.51 1.02 20.89
C LYS A 473 -5.15 1.54 19.60
N VAL A 474 -4.36 1.97 18.62
CA VAL A 474 -4.85 2.40 17.31
C VAL A 474 -5.45 1.20 16.57
N MET A 475 -4.76 0.06 16.54
CA MET A 475 -5.29 -1.17 15.92
C MET A 475 -6.59 -1.65 16.60
N ASP A 476 -6.67 -1.65 17.92
CA ASP A 476 -7.91 -2.02 18.65
C ASP A 476 -9.07 -1.06 18.34
N ARG A 477 -8.79 0.25 18.21
CA ARG A 477 -9.79 1.22 17.75
C ARG A 477 -10.23 0.95 16.31
N GLU A 478 -9.31 0.63 15.41
CA GLU A 478 -9.63 0.29 14.02
C GLU A 478 -10.44 -0.99 13.92
N GLN A 479 -10.11 -2.01 14.71
CA GLN A 479 -10.85 -3.26 14.74
C GLN A 479 -12.27 -3.05 15.28
N LYS A 480 -12.44 -2.18 16.28
CA LYS A 480 -13.76 -1.73 16.74
C LYS A 480 -14.52 -0.97 15.66
N LEU A 481 -13.86 -0.09 14.91
CA LEU A 481 -14.45 0.67 13.80
C LEU A 481 -14.88 -0.27 12.65
N MET A 482 -14.08 -1.27 12.33
CA MET A 482 -14.40 -2.33 11.37
C MET A 482 -15.61 -3.15 11.82
N VAL A 483 -15.67 -3.52 13.10
CA VAL A 483 -16.83 -4.24 13.68
C VAL A 483 -18.08 -3.36 13.70
N GLU A 484 -17.94 -2.07 14.00
CA GLU A 484 -19.04 -1.10 14.00
C GLU A 484 -19.54 -0.82 12.58
N MET A 485 -18.66 -0.69 11.59
CA MET A 485 -19.03 -0.59 10.17
C MET A 485 -19.63 -1.89 9.66
N ALA A 486 -19.12 -3.06 10.06
CA ALA A 486 -19.75 -4.34 9.74
C ALA A 486 -21.14 -4.45 10.36
N ARG A 487 -21.33 -3.94 11.60
CA ARG A 487 -22.65 -3.79 12.24
C ARG A 487 -23.54 -2.81 11.51
N MET A 488 -23.03 -1.67 11.05
CA MET A 488 -23.80 -0.69 10.26
C MET A 488 -24.18 -1.24 8.88
N ASN A 489 -23.29 -2.03 8.26
CA ASN A 489 -23.56 -2.77 7.03
C ASN A 489 -24.52 -3.95 7.24
N LEU A 490 -24.57 -4.54 8.44
CA LEU A 490 -25.59 -5.52 8.84
C LEU A 490 -26.93 -4.84 9.24
N LEU A 491 -26.89 -3.59 9.71
CA LEU A 491 -28.05 -2.72 9.94
C LEU A 491 -28.60 -2.13 8.63
N ASN A 492 -27.85 -2.23 7.53
CA ASN A 492 -28.36 -2.10 6.16
C ASN A 492 -29.17 -3.33 5.70
N ASP A 493 -29.63 -4.19 6.62
CA ASP A 493 -30.77 -5.07 6.37
C ASP A 493 -32.00 -4.17 6.08
N PRO A 494 -32.61 -4.24 4.88
CA PRO A 494 -33.72 -3.38 4.49
C PRO A 494 -34.96 -3.51 5.40
N LYS A 495 -34.96 -4.47 6.33
CA LYS A 495 -36.01 -4.64 7.35
C LYS A 495 -35.83 -3.76 8.61
N LEU A 496 -34.66 -3.16 8.83
CA LEU A 496 -34.35 -2.33 10.00
C LEU A 496 -34.20 -0.83 9.68
N THR A 497 -33.96 -0.48 8.42
CA THR A 497 -33.92 0.91 7.94
C THR A 497 -35.29 1.62 7.99
N ASP A 498 -36.38 0.87 8.20
CA ASP A 498 -37.73 1.43 8.28
C ASP A 498 -38.07 2.07 9.65
N TYR A 499 -37.27 1.84 10.70
CA TYR A 499 -37.52 2.42 12.02
C TYR A 499 -37.07 3.88 12.18
N ARG A 500 -36.30 4.45 11.23
CA ARG A 500 -35.99 5.89 11.21
C ARG A 500 -37.07 6.75 10.56
N ARG A 501 -38.05 6.15 9.87
CA ARG A 501 -39.32 6.82 9.50
C ARG A 501 -40.37 6.61 10.58
N LYS A 502 -40.14 7.15 11.78
CA LYS A 502 -41.28 7.46 12.67
C LYS A 502 -42.09 8.59 12.05
N LYS A 503 -43.01 8.23 11.15
CA LYS A 503 -44.17 9.08 10.83
C LYS A 503 -44.91 9.32 12.15
N SER A 504 -44.82 10.55 12.65
CA SER A 504 -45.81 11.14 13.53
C SER A 504 -47.15 11.14 12.80
N VAL A 505 -47.92 10.08 13.04
CA VAL A 505 -49.37 10.11 12.85
C VAL A 505 -49.93 10.79 14.10
N TRP A 506 -50.14 12.11 14.00
CA TRP A 506 -51.19 12.88 14.69
C TRP A 506 -51.45 14.15 13.88
#